data_AF-A0A662V1D5-F1
#
_entry.id   AF-A0A662V1D5-F1
#
_cell.length_a   1.000
_cell.length_b   1.000
_cell.length_c   1.000
_cell.angle_alpha   90.00
_cell.angle_beta   90.00
_cell.angle_gamma   90.00
#
_symmetry.space_group_name_H-M   'P 1'
#
loop_
_entity.id
_entity.type
_entity.pdbx_description
1 polymer ?
#
loop_
_entity_poly.entity_id
_entity_poly.type
_entity_poly.pdbx_seq_one_letter_code
_entity_poly.pdbx_strand_id
1 'polypeptide(L)'
;MLTESDIIKIRKLCKELNEQGINCNADPNEFITYLTAASYEADSFTIKDILDNKYLLIHELIEITILKNKGYSINKEIFKKAFPDSYEAHLDAIDLELHVAFKNEDFDWVRRRINDLRTYLNDPLLPIHLIDKVKNIINRYRALIR
;
A
#
# COMPACT_ATOMS: atom_id res chain seq x y z
N MET A 1 -10.75 -17.48 3.39
CA MET A 1 -11.84 -16.51 3.62
C MET A 1 -11.51 -15.72 4.87
N LEU A 2 -11.86 -14.44 4.93
CA LEU A 2 -11.69 -13.63 6.15
C LEU A 2 -12.57 -14.18 7.28
N THR A 3 -12.05 -14.14 8.50
CA THR A 3 -12.84 -14.35 9.71
C THR A 3 -13.62 -13.09 10.08
N GLU A 4 -14.59 -13.21 10.99
CA GLU A 4 -15.29 -12.06 11.55
C GLU A 4 -14.32 -11.07 12.24
N SER A 5 -13.31 -11.60 12.92
CA SER A 5 -12.25 -10.79 13.54
C SER A 5 -11.46 -9.98 12.51
N ASP A 6 -11.14 -10.58 11.35
CA ASP A 6 -10.42 -9.88 10.28
C ASP A 6 -11.26 -8.74 9.69
N ILE A 7 -12.56 -8.99 9.48
CA ILE A 7 -13.51 -7.98 8.98
C ILE A 7 -13.59 -6.78 9.95
N ILE A 8 -13.69 -7.05 11.25
CA ILE A 8 -13.71 -6.02 12.29
C ILE A 8 -12.39 -5.24 12.27
N LYS A 9 -11.26 -5.94 12.18
CA LYS A 9 -9.93 -5.33 12.15
C LYS A 9 -9.76 -4.38 10.96
N ILE A 10 -10.11 -4.81 9.75
CA ILE A 10 -10.03 -3.98 8.53
C ILE A 10 -10.89 -2.72 8.68
N ARG A 11 -12.16 -2.88 9.08
CA ARG A 11 -13.08 -1.74 9.24
C ARG A 11 -12.60 -0.76 10.30
N LYS A 12 -12.13 -1.28 11.43
CA LYS A 12 -11.59 -0.47 12.52
C LYS A 12 -10.38 0.33 12.06
N LEU A 13 -9.43 -0.30 11.38
CA LEU A 13 -8.24 0.38 10.89
C LEU A 13 -8.58 1.46 9.85
N CYS A 14 -9.48 1.19 8.90
CA CYS A 14 -9.93 2.23 7.97
C CYS A 14 -10.57 3.41 8.70
N LYS A 15 -11.37 3.17 9.75
CA LYS A 15 -11.93 4.24 10.59
C LYS A 15 -10.85 5.07 11.27
N GLU A 16 -9.86 4.41 11.88
CA GLU A 16 -8.74 5.06 12.55
C GLU A 16 -7.88 5.89 11.58
N LEU A 17 -7.68 5.42 10.35
CA LEU A 17 -7.00 6.19 9.30
C LEU A 17 -7.78 7.46 8.95
N ASN A 18 -9.10 7.36 8.76
CA ASN A 18 -9.96 8.52 8.49
C ASN A 18 -9.93 9.54 9.64
N GLU A 19 -9.93 9.08 10.90
CA GLU A 19 -9.82 9.95 12.08
C GLU A 19 -8.47 10.70 12.13
N GLN A 20 -7.42 10.15 11.52
CA GLN A 20 -6.11 10.79 11.35
C GLN A 20 -6.01 11.66 10.09
N GLY A 21 -7.10 11.83 9.35
CA GLY A 21 -7.14 12.59 8.09
C GLY A 21 -6.60 11.85 6.87
N ILE A 22 -6.39 10.53 6.97
CA ILE A 22 -5.99 9.67 5.85
C ILE A 22 -7.24 8.98 5.31
N ASN A 23 -7.66 9.35 4.10
CA ASN A 23 -8.87 8.79 3.50
C ASN A 23 -8.73 7.27 3.29
N CYS A 24 -9.66 6.50 3.86
CA CYS A 24 -9.72 5.04 3.72
C CYS A 24 -11.18 4.61 3.53
N ASN A 25 -11.49 4.03 2.37
CA ASN A 25 -12.83 3.55 2.05
C ASN A 25 -12.85 2.12 1.49
N ALA A 26 -11.77 1.37 1.70
CA ALA A 26 -11.66 -0.04 1.32
C ALA A 26 -12.61 -0.93 2.15
N ASP A 27 -13.37 -1.79 1.47
CA ASP A 27 -14.23 -2.81 2.09
C ASP A 27 -13.48 -4.16 2.23
N PRO A 28 -13.78 -4.97 3.27
CA PRO A 28 -13.17 -6.31 3.42
C PRO A 28 -13.32 -7.25 2.21
N ASN A 29 -14.42 -7.16 1.44
CA ASN A 29 -14.56 -7.95 0.22
C ASN A 29 -13.65 -7.45 -0.90
N GLU A 30 -13.50 -6.12 -1.01
CA GLU A 30 -12.56 -5.50 -1.95
C GLU A 30 -11.13 -5.88 -1.57
N PHE A 31 -10.79 -5.89 -0.28
CA PHE A 31 -9.49 -6.34 0.23
C PHE A 31 -9.14 -7.76 -0.23
N ILE A 32 -10.04 -8.73 -0.04
CA ILE A 32 -9.80 -10.09 -0.54
C ILE A 32 -9.74 -10.15 -2.06
N THR A 33 -10.62 -9.43 -2.74
CA THR A 33 -10.65 -9.41 -4.20
C THR A 33 -9.36 -8.84 -4.77
N TYR A 34 -8.83 -7.80 -4.14
CA TYR A 34 -7.58 -7.14 -4.48
C TYR A 34 -6.39 -8.08 -4.30
N LEU A 35 -6.24 -8.66 -3.10
CA LEU A 35 -5.14 -9.57 -2.78
C LEU A 35 -5.15 -10.90 -3.55
N THR A 36 -6.25 -11.22 -4.22
CA THR A 36 -6.38 -12.42 -5.07
C THR A 36 -6.49 -12.09 -6.55
N ALA A 37 -6.36 -10.81 -6.93
CA ALA A 37 -6.31 -10.40 -8.32
C ALA A 37 -4.98 -10.80 -8.95
N ALA A 38 -4.99 -11.06 -10.26
CA ALA A 38 -3.76 -11.33 -10.98
C ALA A 38 -2.96 -10.03 -11.11
N SER A 39 -1.82 -9.93 -10.42
CA SER A 39 -0.92 -8.80 -10.50
C SER A 39 0.28 -9.10 -11.41
N TYR A 40 0.98 -8.03 -11.80
CA TYR A 40 2.31 -8.12 -12.44
C TYR A 40 3.45 -8.16 -11.41
N GLU A 41 3.12 -8.05 -10.12
CA GLU A 41 4.05 -8.02 -9.00
C GLU A 41 4.19 -9.42 -8.42
N ALA A 42 5.42 -9.89 -8.25
CA ALA A 42 5.68 -11.18 -7.63
C ALA A 42 5.73 -11.03 -6.10
N ASP A 43 4.60 -10.66 -5.49
CA ASP A 43 4.54 -10.53 -4.04
C ASP A 43 4.65 -11.88 -3.35
N SER A 44 5.41 -11.89 -2.26
CA SER A 44 5.70 -13.09 -1.46
C SER A 44 4.83 -13.19 -0.20
N PHE A 45 4.03 -12.17 0.10
CA PHE A 45 3.23 -12.11 1.32
C PHE A 45 1.92 -12.87 1.17
N THR A 46 1.60 -13.68 2.17
CA THR A 46 0.27 -14.28 2.28
C THR A 46 -0.73 -13.26 2.85
N ILE A 47 -2.02 -13.48 2.63
CA ILE A 47 -3.10 -12.68 3.25
C ILE A 47 -2.93 -12.61 4.79
N LYS A 48 -2.45 -13.69 5.39
CA LYS A 48 -2.19 -13.73 6.83
C LYS A 48 -1.04 -12.82 7.23
N ASP A 49 0.07 -12.83 6.48
CA ASP A 49 1.21 -11.94 6.74
C ASP A 49 0.80 -10.46 6.68
N ILE A 50 -0.05 -10.12 5.70
CA ILE A 50 -0.62 -8.77 5.56
C ILE A 50 -1.51 -8.43 6.76
N LEU A 51 -2.43 -9.32 7.13
CA LEU A 51 -3.31 -9.09 8.28
C LEU A 51 -2.52 -8.95 9.58
N ASP A 52 -1.47 -9.74 9.80
CA ASP A 52 -0.68 -9.72 11.04
C ASP A 52 0.29 -8.53 11.11
N ASN A 53 0.56 -7.85 9.99
CA ASN A 53 1.40 -6.66 9.95
C ASN A 53 0.56 -5.39 9.73
N LYS A 54 0.52 -4.52 10.75
CA LYS A 54 -0.25 -3.27 10.71
C LYS A 54 0.08 -2.41 9.48
N TYR A 55 1.35 -2.29 9.10
CA TYR A 55 1.76 -1.41 8.00
C TYR A 55 1.45 -2.00 6.64
N LEU A 56 1.63 -3.31 6.45
CA LEU A 56 1.16 -3.98 5.22
C LEU A 56 -0.36 -3.87 5.10
N LEU A 57 -1.11 -4.05 6.19
CA LEU A 57 -2.56 -3.85 6.12
C LEU A 57 -2.94 -2.40 5.76
N ILE A 58 -2.25 -1.40 6.31
CA ILE A 58 -2.45 0.01 5.95
C ILE A 58 -2.17 0.23 4.46
N HIS A 59 -1.05 -0.30 3.97
CA HIS A 59 -0.63 -0.21 2.58
C HIS A 59 -1.75 -0.67 1.63
N GLU A 60 -2.24 -1.88 1.80
CA GLU A 60 -3.28 -2.46 0.93
C GLU A 60 -4.58 -1.65 0.96
N LEU A 61 -5.03 -1.23 2.14
CA LEU A 61 -6.28 -0.48 2.28
C LEU A 61 -6.19 0.90 1.62
N ILE A 62 -5.02 1.54 1.68
CA ILE A 62 -4.78 2.82 1.04
C ILE A 62 -4.72 2.65 -0.48
N GLU A 63 -4.01 1.65 -0.98
CA GLU A 63 -3.91 1.42 -2.43
C GLU A 63 -5.29 1.16 -3.06
N ILE A 64 -6.10 0.30 -2.42
CA ILE A 64 -7.50 0.07 -2.79
C ILE A 64 -8.28 1.39 -2.81
N THR A 65 -8.14 2.20 -1.76
CA THR A 65 -8.86 3.48 -1.66
C THR A 65 -8.45 4.45 -2.76
N ILE A 66 -7.16 4.54 -3.10
CA ILE A 66 -6.65 5.41 -4.17
C ILE A 66 -7.20 4.98 -5.52
N LEU A 67 -7.15 3.68 -5.83
CA LEU A 67 -7.68 3.11 -7.07
C LEU A 67 -9.18 3.39 -7.21
N LYS A 68 -9.94 3.23 -6.14
CA LYS A 68 -11.38 3.56 -6.11
C LYS A 68 -11.61 5.04 -6.37
N ASN A 69 -10.85 5.92 -5.73
CA ASN A 69 -10.96 7.37 -5.91
C ASN A 69 -10.59 7.81 -7.34
N LYS A 70 -9.72 7.06 -8.03
CA LYS A 70 -9.44 7.21 -9.46
C LYS A 70 -10.54 6.66 -10.38
N GLY A 71 -11.59 6.05 -9.82
CA GLY A 71 -12.74 5.53 -10.55
C GLY A 71 -12.64 4.06 -10.95
N TYR A 72 -11.61 3.33 -10.49
CA TYR A 72 -11.49 1.91 -10.76
C TYR A 72 -12.38 1.07 -9.83
N SER A 73 -13.00 0.04 -10.41
CA SER A 73 -13.70 -0.99 -9.63
C SER A 73 -12.74 -2.09 -9.22
N ILE A 74 -12.68 -2.42 -7.94
CA ILE A 74 -11.82 -3.49 -7.42
C ILE A 74 -12.35 -4.85 -7.87
N ASN A 75 -11.61 -5.51 -8.76
CA ASN A 75 -11.95 -6.81 -9.33
C ASN A 75 -10.67 -7.59 -9.66
N LYS A 76 -10.81 -8.85 -10.10
CA LYS A 76 -9.66 -9.75 -10.36
C LYS A 76 -8.71 -9.29 -11.47
N GLU A 77 -9.12 -8.33 -12.29
CA GLU A 77 -8.31 -7.76 -13.39
C GLU A 77 -7.81 -6.35 -13.08
N ILE A 78 -7.93 -5.88 -11.82
CA ILE A 78 -7.64 -4.50 -11.43
C ILE A 78 -6.25 -4.05 -11.89
N PHE A 79 -5.20 -4.82 -11.63
CA PHE A 79 -3.83 -4.47 -12.00
C PHE A 79 -3.62 -4.36 -13.51
N LYS A 80 -4.25 -5.23 -14.30
CA LYS A 80 -4.19 -5.14 -15.76
C LYS A 80 -4.92 -3.92 -16.31
N LYS A 81 -6.06 -3.56 -15.71
CA LYS A 81 -6.91 -2.45 -16.16
C LYS A 81 -6.42 -1.09 -15.69
N ALA A 82 -5.81 -1.05 -14.51
CA ALA A 82 -5.35 0.17 -13.88
C ALA A 82 -3.88 0.48 -14.16
N PHE A 83 -3.10 -0.38 -14.80
CA PHE A 83 -1.72 -0.03 -15.14
C PHE A 83 -1.67 1.14 -16.15
N PRO A 84 -0.86 2.19 -15.93
CA PRO A 84 0.17 2.35 -14.89
C PRO A 84 -0.30 2.99 -13.58
N ASP A 85 -1.54 3.45 -13.48
CA ASP A 85 -2.11 4.09 -12.29
C ASP A 85 -2.07 3.21 -11.03
N SER A 86 -2.12 1.88 -11.17
CA SER A 86 -1.91 0.95 -10.05
C SER A 86 -0.49 1.06 -9.48
N TYR A 87 0.52 1.18 -10.33
CA TYR A 87 1.90 1.38 -9.88
C TYR A 87 2.04 2.71 -9.14
N GLU A 88 1.39 3.76 -9.64
CA GLU A 88 1.37 5.05 -8.94
C GLU A 88 0.66 4.97 -7.59
N ALA A 89 -0.50 4.29 -7.55
CA ALA A 89 -1.28 4.08 -6.33
C ALA A 89 -0.47 3.29 -5.29
N HIS A 90 0.28 2.28 -5.72
CA HIS A 90 1.22 1.53 -4.89
C HIS A 90 2.27 2.44 -4.25
N LEU A 91 2.91 3.33 -5.04
CA LEU A 91 3.91 4.26 -4.50
C LEU A 91 3.30 5.27 -3.52
N ASP A 92 2.06 5.73 -3.76
CA ASP A 92 1.33 6.59 -2.82
C ASP A 92 0.95 5.85 -1.54
N ALA A 93 0.59 4.57 -1.64
CA ALA A 93 0.33 3.72 -0.49
C ALA A 93 1.59 3.50 0.36
N ILE A 94 2.75 3.24 -0.27
CA ILE A 94 4.04 3.17 0.44
C ILE A 94 4.36 4.49 1.15
N ASP A 95 4.12 5.64 0.51
CA ASP A 95 4.38 6.93 1.16
C ASP A 95 3.55 7.11 2.43
N LEU A 96 2.24 6.82 2.36
CA LEU A 96 1.35 6.94 3.52
C LEU A 96 1.63 5.88 4.60
N GLU A 97 1.98 4.66 4.21
CA GLU A 97 2.47 3.60 5.09
C GLU A 97 3.69 4.09 5.88
N LEU A 98 4.69 4.65 5.19
CA LEU A 98 5.90 5.20 5.78
C LEU A 98 5.61 6.38 6.70
N HIS A 99 4.66 7.25 6.34
CA HIS A 99 4.21 8.36 7.18
C HIS A 99 3.63 7.87 8.51
N VAL A 100 2.78 6.84 8.46
CA VAL A 100 2.19 6.25 9.67
C VAL A 100 3.25 5.52 10.50
N ALA A 101 4.16 4.78 9.87
CA ALA A 101 5.26 4.13 10.57
C ALA A 101 6.18 5.14 11.27
N PHE A 102 6.55 6.21 10.58
CA PHE A 102 7.35 7.29 11.14
C PHE A 102 6.66 7.97 12.33
N LYS A 103 5.36 8.28 12.23
CA LYS A 103 4.58 8.85 13.34
C LYS A 103 4.47 7.93 14.56
N ASN A 104 4.52 6.61 14.35
CA ASN A 104 4.55 5.63 15.43
C ASN A 104 5.97 5.34 15.93
N GLU A 105 6.97 6.10 15.48
CA GLU A 105 8.39 5.93 15.81
C GLU A 105 8.97 4.55 15.42
N ASP A 106 8.34 3.85 14.49
CA ASP A 106 8.81 2.56 13.97
C ASP A 106 9.84 2.76 12.86
N PHE A 107 11.01 3.27 13.26
CA PHE A 107 12.07 3.59 12.31
C PHE A 107 12.70 2.35 11.66
N ASP A 108 12.55 1.17 12.26
CA ASP A 108 13.04 -0.08 11.67
C ASP A 108 12.18 -0.48 10.46
N TRP A 109 10.86 -0.34 10.56
CA TRP A 109 9.98 -0.49 9.40
C TRP A 109 10.32 0.51 8.30
N VAL A 110 10.50 1.79 8.66
CA VAL A 110 10.86 2.85 7.71
C VAL A 110 12.17 2.53 6.99
N ARG A 111 13.23 2.10 7.72
CA ARG A 111 14.52 1.73 7.12
C ARG A 111 14.39 0.54 6.17
N ARG A 112 13.63 -0.48 6.57
CA ARG A 112 13.38 -1.66 5.72
C ARG A 112 12.69 -1.25 4.42
N ARG A 113 11.60 -0.49 4.49
CA ARG A 113 10.83 -0.11 3.29
C ARG A 113 11.59 0.85 2.37
N ILE A 114 12.45 1.72 2.91
CA ILE A 114 13.39 2.51 2.08
C ILE A 114 14.34 1.61 1.29
N ASN A 115 14.83 0.51 1.89
CA ASN A 115 15.70 -0.42 1.18
C ASN A 115 14.92 -1.19 0.10
N ASP A 116 13.68 -1.59 0.38
CA ASP A 116 12.79 -2.18 -0.63
C ASP A 116 12.59 -1.22 -1.81
N LEU A 117 12.21 0.05 -1.57
CA LEU A 117 12.03 1.06 -2.62
C LEU A 117 13.27 1.27 -3.51
N ARG A 118 14.49 0.99 -3.04
CA ARG A 118 15.69 1.09 -3.89
C ARG A 118 15.71 0.03 -4.98
N THR A 119 15.11 -1.14 -4.76
CA THR A 119 15.05 -2.19 -5.78
C THR A 119 14.12 -1.80 -6.92
N TYR A 120 13.08 -0.99 -6.66
CA TYR A 120 12.12 -0.51 -7.65
C TYR A 120 12.78 0.33 -8.75
N LEU A 121 13.88 1.03 -8.45
CA LEU A 121 14.64 1.78 -9.46
C LEU A 121 15.25 0.89 -10.55
N ASN A 122 15.31 -0.43 -10.33
CA ASN A 122 15.75 -1.42 -11.31
C ASN A 122 14.59 -2.30 -11.82
N ASP A 123 13.35 -2.02 -11.41
CA ASP A 123 12.17 -2.76 -11.88
C ASP A 123 11.89 -2.38 -13.35
N PRO A 124 11.88 -3.34 -14.29
CA PRO A 124 11.59 -3.06 -15.69
C PRO A 124 10.16 -2.56 -15.94
N LEU A 125 9.24 -2.74 -14.99
CA LEU A 125 7.86 -2.27 -15.09
C LEU A 125 7.66 -0.87 -14.50
N LEU A 126 8.66 -0.29 -13.81
CA LEU A 126 8.57 1.06 -13.26
C LEU A 126 8.32 2.10 -14.37
N PRO A 127 7.17 2.81 -14.36
CA PRO A 127 6.92 3.88 -15.32
C PRO A 127 7.96 5.00 -15.17
N ILE A 128 8.53 5.46 -16.29
CA ILE A 128 9.64 6.45 -16.31
C ILE A 128 9.30 7.71 -15.52
N HIS A 129 8.05 8.19 -15.61
CA HIS A 129 7.61 9.41 -14.92
C HIS A 129 7.50 9.24 -13.40
N LEU A 130 7.54 8.01 -12.87
CA LEU A 130 7.50 7.72 -11.43
C LEU A 130 8.88 7.54 -10.81
N ILE A 131 9.96 7.51 -11.59
CA ILE A 131 11.34 7.38 -11.08
C ILE A 131 11.65 8.45 -10.03
N ASP A 132 11.28 9.70 -10.29
CA ASP A 132 11.55 10.79 -9.35
C ASP A 132 10.66 10.71 -8.11
N LYS A 133 9.45 10.15 -8.21
CA LYS A 133 8.58 9.88 -7.06
C LYS A 133 9.24 8.90 -6.09
N VAL A 134 9.77 7.78 -6.60
CA VAL A 134 10.51 6.78 -5.80
C VAL A 134 11.70 7.44 -5.09
N LYS A 135 12.53 8.19 -5.82
CA LYS A 135 13.67 8.90 -5.24
C LYS A 135 13.26 9.90 -4.17
N ASN A 136 12.17 10.64 -4.39
CA ASN A 136 11.67 11.63 -3.43
C ASN A 136 11.19 10.97 -2.13
N ILE A 137 10.46 9.85 -2.21
CA ILE A 137 10.04 9.08 -1.02
C ILE A 137 11.29 8.63 -0.24
N ILE A 138 12.25 7.98 -0.92
CA ILE A 138 13.51 7.52 -0.31
C ILE A 138 14.26 8.67 0.40
N ASN A 139 14.45 9.79 -0.30
CA ASN A 139 15.24 10.91 0.21
C ASN A 139 14.58 11.59 1.42
N ARG A 140 13.26 11.80 1.37
CA ARG A 140 12.49 12.41 2.47
C ARG A 140 12.60 11.57 3.75
N TYR A 141 12.24 10.29 3.71
CA TYR A 141 12.26 9.48 4.93
C TYR A 141 13.66 9.16 5.42
N ARG A 142 14.65 9.05 4.52
CA ARG A 142 16.06 8.95 4.93
C ARG A 142 16.52 10.19 5.69
N ALA A 143 16.06 11.38 5.34
CA ALA A 143 16.39 12.60 6.06
C ALA A 143 15.70 12.70 7.43
N LEU A 144 14.48 12.16 7.55
CA LEU A 144 13.68 12.19 8.78
C LEU A 144 14.17 11.23 9.88
N ILE A 145 14.79 10.10 9.52
CA ILE A 145 15.23 9.06 10.47
C ILE A 145 16.74 9.09 10.76
N ARG A 146 17.41 10.18 10.39
CA ARG A 146 18.85 10.40 10.61
C ARG A 146 19.17 10.70 12.06
#